data_AF-A0A2P2LP03-F1
#
_entry.id   AF-A0A2P2LP03-F1
#
_cell.length_a   1.000
_cell.length_b   1.000
_cell.length_c   1.000
_cell.angle_alpha   90.00
_cell.angle_beta   90.00
_cell.angle_gamma   90.00
#
_symmetry.space_group_name_H-M   'P 1'
#
loop_
_entity.id
_entity.type
_entity.pdbx_description
1 polymer ?
#
loop_
_entity_poly.entity_id
_entity_poly.type
_entity_poly.pdbx_seq_one_letter_code
_entity_poly.pdbx_strand_id
1 'polypeptide(L)'
;MNVQMKVLESLATFFAEGSGRRLCKRIIAVVKGANVLGLSFSEAFDKQPIELLQLLSLKAQESFEEAYLLVQTHSMPAASIAQILAESFLKGLLAAHRGGYIDSQKEEGPAPLLWRFSDFLKWAELCPSEPEIGHALMRLVITGQEIPHACEVELLILSHHFYKSSACLDGVDVLVALAATRVEAYVSEGDFPCLARLITGVGNFHALNFILGILIENGQLDLLLQKYSAAADTNAGTAEAVRGFRMAVLTSLKHFNPKDLDAFAMVYNHFDMKHETAALLESQASQSSDQWFRRYDKDQNEDLLESMRYFIEAAEVYSSIDAGNKTRGACAQASLVSLQIRMPDSKWLKLSETNARRLLVEQSRFQEALIVAEAYGLNQPSEWALVLWDHMLKPELTEVFVAEFVAVLPLQPSMLVELARFYRAEVAARGDQSQFSVWLTGGGLPAEWAKYLGRSFRCLLKRTRDLRLRLQLATVATGFTDVIDACMKMLDKVPDNARPLVLRKGHGGAYLPLM
;
A
#
# COMPACT_ATOMS: atom_id res chain seq x y z
N MET A 1 34.77 49.06 -31.27
CA MET A 1 35.02 48.05 -30.22
C MET A 1 35.48 46.69 -30.75
N ASN A 2 34.81 46.07 -31.73
CA ASN A 2 35.15 44.70 -32.20
C ASN A 2 36.60 44.49 -32.72
N VAL A 3 37.23 45.49 -33.33
CA VAL A 3 38.63 45.37 -33.81
C VAL A 3 39.63 45.41 -32.65
N GLN A 4 39.40 46.26 -31.64
CA GLN A 4 40.26 46.38 -30.45
C GLN A 4 40.18 45.14 -29.54
N MET A 5 39.00 44.52 -29.48
CA MET A 5 38.77 43.28 -28.74
C MET A 5 39.56 42.10 -29.34
N LYS A 6 39.54 41.92 -30.67
CA LYS A 6 40.32 40.89 -31.37
C LYS A 6 41.83 41.04 -31.18
N VAL A 7 42.32 42.29 -31.08
CA VAL A 7 43.72 42.57 -30.79
C VAL A 7 44.07 42.19 -29.34
N LEU A 8 43.22 42.52 -28.36
CA LEU A 8 43.40 42.11 -26.96
C LEU A 8 43.34 40.60 -26.76
N GLU A 9 42.44 39.91 -27.46
CA GLU A 9 42.34 38.45 -27.46
C GLU A 9 43.61 37.80 -28.05
N SER A 10 44.14 38.37 -29.13
CA SER A 10 45.42 37.93 -29.72
C SER A 10 46.59 38.17 -28.76
N LEU A 11 46.65 39.33 -28.10
CA LEU A 11 47.69 39.62 -27.12
C LEU A 11 47.62 38.66 -25.91
N ALA A 12 46.42 38.28 -25.46
CA ALA A 12 46.24 37.32 -24.37
C ALA A 12 46.67 35.88 -24.72
N THR A 13 46.76 35.52 -26.00
CA THR A 13 47.29 34.22 -26.46
C THR A 13 48.80 34.26 -26.68
N PHE A 14 49.38 35.42 -27.03
CA PHE A 14 50.82 35.60 -27.22
C PHE A 14 51.64 35.75 -25.92
N PHE A 15 51.07 36.30 -24.84
CA PHE A 15 51.79 36.49 -23.59
C PHE A 15 51.94 35.20 -22.76
N ALA A 16 53.16 34.90 -22.29
CA ALA A 16 53.44 33.80 -21.36
C ALA A 16 52.77 34.02 -19.99
N GLU A 17 52.54 32.95 -19.21
CA GLU A 17 52.00 33.06 -17.85
C GLU A 17 52.86 33.98 -16.98
N GLY A 18 52.23 34.96 -16.33
CA GLY A 18 52.92 35.99 -15.54
C GLY A 18 53.31 37.27 -16.30
N SER A 19 53.23 37.30 -17.63
CA SER A 19 53.67 38.44 -18.47
C SER A 19 52.50 39.30 -18.95
N GLY A 20 51.70 39.88 -18.05
CA GLY A 20 50.57 40.76 -18.42
C GLY A 20 49.31 40.06 -18.96
N ARG A 21 49.39 38.75 -19.26
CA ARG A 21 48.24 37.91 -19.71
C ARG A 21 47.01 38.03 -18.81
N ARG A 22 47.20 38.10 -17.48
CA ARG A 22 46.11 38.27 -16.50
C ARG A 22 45.41 39.62 -16.64
N LEU A 23 46.17 40.69 -16.91
CA LEU A 23 45.62 42.02 -17.11
C LEU A 23 44.81 42.09 -18.41
N CYS A 24 45.31 41.49 -19.50
CA CYS A 24 44.56 41.37 -20.75
C CYS A 24 43.24 40.61 -20.53
N LYS A 25 43.26 39.47 -19.83
CA LYS A 25 42.04 38.70 -19.51
C LYS A 25 41.04 39.51 -18.67
N ARG A 26 41.52 40.27 -17.69
CA ARG A 26 40.66 41.16 -16.87
C ARG A 26 39.99 42.25 -17.71
N ILE A 27 40.74 42.91 -18.59
CA ILE A 27 40.20 43.94 -19.49
C ILE A 27 39.19 43.33 -20.45
N ILE A 28 39.47 42.14 -21.01
CA ILE A 28 38.53 41.40 -21.88
C ILE A 28 37.23 41.09 -21.13
N ALA A 29 37.31 40.64 -19.88
CA ALA A 29 36.13 40.35 -19.07
C ALA A 29 35.24 41.60 -18.88
N VAL A 30 35.85 42.75 -18.56
CA VAL A 30 35.14 44.03 -18.40
C VAL A 30 34.53 44.50 -19.72
N VAL A 31 35.25 44.39 -20.84
CA VAL A 31 34.73 44.77 -22.17
C VAL A 31 33.54 43.89 -22.58
N LYS A 32 33.62 42.57 -22.38
CA LYS A 32 32.52 41.65 -22.68
C LYS A 32 31.30 41.95 -21.81
N GLY A 33 31.50 42.12 -20.51
CA GLY A 33 30.43 42.51 -19.58
C GLY A 33 29.79 43.86 -19.95
N ALA A 34 30.59 44.86 -20.31
CA ALA A 34 30.10 46.17 -20.73
C ALA A 34 29.23 46.08 -21.99
N ASN A 35 29.64 45.27 -22.98
CA ASN A 35 28.87 45.06 -24.20
C ASN A 35 27.50 44.43 -23.91
N VAL A 36 27.45 43.41 -23.05
CA VAL A 36 26.18 42.77 -22.65
C VAL A 36 25.30 43.74 -21.85
N LEU A 37 25.88 44.55 -20.99
CA LEU A 37 25.14 45.53 -20.18
C LEU A 37 24.71 46.78 -20.97
N GLY A 38 25.30 47.03 -22.14
CA GLY A 38 25.08 48.26 -22.91
C GLY A 38 25.77 49.49 -22.29
N LEU A 39 26.83 49.27 -21.51
CA LEU A 39 27.63 50.32 -20.86
C LEU A 39 28.84 50.69 -21.72
N SER A 40 29.34 51.93 -21.58
CA SER A 40 30.64 52.27 -22.13
C SER A 40 31.78 51.57 -21.36
N PHE A 41 32.93 51.36 -22.01
CA PHE A 41 34.08 50.76 -21.33
C PHE A 41 34.55 51.56 -20.11
N SER A 42 34.54 52.90 -20.18
CA SER A 42 34.90 53.76 -19.05
C SER A 42 33.98 53.55 -17.86
N GLU A 43 32.66 53.54 -18.10
CA GLU A 43 31.67 53.34 -17.03
C GLU A 43 31.77 51.94 -16.40
N ALA A 44 32.10 50.92 -17.19
CA ALA A 44 32.28 49.57 -16.68
C ALA A 44 33.62 49.41 -15.94
N PHE A 45 34.70 50.03 -16.44
CA PHE A 45 36.02 49.92 -15.84
C PHE A 45 36.15 50.67 -14.51
N ASP A 46 35.41 51.77 -14.36
CA ASP A 46 35.37 52.54 -13.10
C ASP A 46 34.59 51.84 -11.98
N LYS A 47 33.80 50.80 -12.30
CA LYS A 47 33.03 50.00 -11.34
C LYS A 47 33.90 48.93 -10.67
N GLN A 48 33.55 48.61 -9.43
CA GLN A 48 34.12 47.43 -8.78
C GLN A 48 33.65 46.15 -9.49
N PRO A 49 34.49 45.09 -9.57
CA PRO A 49 34.09 43.82 -10.18
C PRO A 49 32.80 43.24 -9.61
N ILE A 50 32.54 43.50 -8.32
CA ILE A 50 31.33 43.06 -7.63
C ILE A 50 30.07 43.76 -8.15
N GLU A 51 30.16 45.07 -8.44
CA GLU A 51 29.04 45.85 -8.98
C GLU A 51 28.73 45.42 -10.41
N LEU A 52 29.75 45.11 -11.21
CA LEU A 52 29.58 44.55 -12.55
C LEU A 52 28.90 43.18 -12.49
N LEU A 53 29.30 42.31 -11.56
CA LEU A 53 28.68 41.01 -11.36
C LEU A 53 27.19 41.16 -10.97
N GLN A 54 26.86 42.14 -10.12
CA GLN A 54 25.48 42.42 -9.76
C GLN A 54 24.65 42.83 -10.97
N LEU A 55 25.16 43.71 -11.83
CA LEU A 55 24.45 44.11 -13.05
C LEU A 55 24.27 42.95 -14.02
N LEU A 56 25.28 42.08 -14.18
CA LEU A 56 25.18 40.88 -15.02
C LEU A 56 24.13 39.91 -14.44
N SER A 57 24.13 39.66 -13.12
CA SER A 57 23.15 38.77 -12.47
C SER A 57 21.70 39.22 -12.68
N LEU A 58 21.45 40.52 -12.85
CA LEU A 58 20.11 41.04 -13.15
C LEU A 58 19.65 40.76 -14.59
N LYS A 59 20.58 40.49 -15.51
CA LYS A 59 20.27 40.03 -16.89
C LYS A 59 20.28 38.50 -17.02
N ALA A 60 20.69 37.76 -15.97
CA ALA A 60 20.66 36.31 -15.83
C ALA A 60 20.99 35.55 -17.14
N GLN A 61 19.99 35.03 -17.86
CA GLN A 61 20.17 34.07 -18.96
C GLN A 61 21.12 34.53 -20.09
N GLU A 62 21.20 35.83 -20.39
CA GLU A 62 22.02 36.35 -21.51
C GLU A 62 23.47 36.66 -21.12
N SER A 63 23.86 36.50 -19.84
CA SER A 63 25.09 37.10 -19.30
C SER A 63 25.97 36.14 -18.47
N PHE A 64 25.64 34.85 -18.47
CA PHE A 64 26.34 33.85 -17.65
C PHE A 64 27.81 33.70 -18.05
N GLU A 65 28.12 33.66 -19.35
CA GLU A 65 29.49 33.49 -19.83
C GLU A 65 30.39 34.67 -19.42
N GLU A 66 29.85 35.89 -19.47
CA GLU A 66 30.52 37.12 -19.06
C GLU A 66 30.73 37.16 -17.54
N ALA A 67 29.72 36.76 -16.76
CA ALA A 67 29.83 36.65 -15.31
C ALA A 67 30.88 35.61 -14.90
N TYR A 68 30.89 34.46 -15.57
CA TYR A 68 31.88 33.40 -15.37
C TYR A 68 33.30 33.90 -15.64
N LEU A 69 33.51 34.55 -16.79
CA LEU A 69 34.80 35.13 -17.14
C LEU A 69 35.24 36.23 -16.16
N LEU A 70 34.31 37.04 -15.66
CA LEU A 70 34.58 38.09 -14.68
C LEU A 70 35.08 37.49 -13.35
N VAL A 71 34.38 36.46 -12.83
CA VAL A 71 34.75 35.76 -11.59
C VAL A 71 36.09 35.03 -11.71
N GLN A 72 36.37 34.40 -12.84
CA GLN A 72 37.66 33.72 -13.05
C GLN A 72 38.86 34.68 -13.13
N THR A 73 38.64 35.91 -13.56
CA THR A 73 39.73 36.87 -13.84
C THR A 73 39.97 37.87 -12.71
N HIS A 74 38.97 38.11 -11.86
CA HIS A 74 39.03 39.05 -10.76
C HIS A 74 38.93 38.33 -9.40
N SER A 75 39.76 38.74 -8.45
CA SER A 75 39.66 38.24 -7.08
C SER A 75 38.46 38.86 -6.38
N MET A 76 37.48 38.04 -6.01
CA MET A 76 36.29 38.45 -5.26
C MET A 76 36.03 37.47 -4.11
N PRO A 77 35.63 37.95 -2.91
CA PRO A 77 35.27 37.07 -1.81
C PRO A 77 34.04 36.20 -2.15
N ALA A 78 34.09 34.92 -1.77
CA ALA A 78 32.98 33.99 -1.97
C ALA A 78 31.66 34.50 -1.35
N ALA A 79 31.74 35.03 -0.13
CA ALA A 79 30.59 35.61 0.58
C ALA A 79 29.93 36.76 -0.20
N SER A 80 30.72 37.60 -0.88
CA SER A 80 30.20 38.72 -1.66
C SER A 80 29.56 38.26 -2.98
N ILE A 81 30.12 37.22 -3.63
CA ILE A 81 29.50 36.58 -4.80
C ILE A 81 28.16 35.96 -4.39
N ALA A 82 28.16 35.15 -3.33
CA ALA A 82 26.97 34.50 -2.79
C ALA A 82 25.87 35.52 -2.44
N GLN A 83 26.23 36.63 -1.79
CA GLN A 83 25.30 37.70 -1.45
C GLN A 83 24.64 38.30 -2.69
N ILE A 84 25.42 38.66 -3.72
CA ILE A 84 24.86 39.24 -4.95
C ILE A 84 23.94 38.26 -5.65
N LEU A 85 24.35 36.99 -5.75
CA LEU A 85 23.53 35.95 -6.37
C LEU A 85 22.20 35.79 -5.61
N ALA A 86 22.26 35.68 -4.28
CA ALA A 86 21.07 35.57 -3.44
C ALA A 86 20.14 36.79 -3.57
N GLU A 87 20.67 38.01 -3.56
CA GLU A 87 19.89 39.24 -3.73
C GLU A 87 19.25 39.32 -5.13
N SER A 88 20.00 38.94 -6.16
CA SER A 88 19.49 38.92 -7.55
C SER A 88 18.38 37.89 -7.71
N PHE A 89 18.53 36.72 -7.08
CA PHE A 89 17.52 35.68 -7.04
C PHE A 89 16.25 36.13 -6.32
N LEU A 90 16.37 36.73 -5.13
CA LEU A 90 15.22 37.28 -4.39
C LEU A 90 14.47 38.34 -5.21
N LYS A 91 15.18 39.23 -5.92
CA LYS A 91 14.53 40.22 -6.81
C LYS A 91 13.71 39.55 -7.91
N GLY A 92 14.23 38.49 -8.53
CA GLY A 92 13.47 37.73 -9.52
C GLY A 92 12.28 36.97 -8.92
N LEU A 93 12.46 36.39 -7.73
CA LEU A 93 11.40 35.69 -7.01
C LEU A 93 10.25 36.63 -6.62
N LEU A 94 10.56 37.83 -6.12
CA LEU A 94 9.57 38.86 -5.84
C LEU A 94 8.85 39.36 -7.10
N ALA A 95 9.56 39.48 -8.22
CA ALA A 95 8.97 39.82 -9.51
C ALA A 95 8.01 38.72 -9.99
N ALA A 96 8.40 37.45 -9.84
CA ALA A 96 7.57 36.29 -10.17
C ALA A 96 6.31 36.22 -9.31
N HIS A 97 6.44 36.45 -8.00
CA HIS A 97 5.32 36.51 -7.06
C HIS A 97 4.32 37.60 -7.43
N ARG A 98 4.79 38.82 -7.71
CA ARG A 98 3.92 39.93 -8.15
C ARG A 98 3.24 39.67 -9.50
N GLY A 99 3.89 38.87 -10.36
CA GLY A 99 3.34 38.46 -11.65
C GLY A 99 2.41 37.24 -11.60
N GLY A 100 2.25 36.57 -10.45
CA GLY A 100 1.43 35.36 -10.32
C GLY A 100 2.07 34.09 -10.92
N TYR A 101 3.38 34.11 -11.19
CA TYR A 101 4.11 33.02 -11.85
C TYR A 101 4.71 31.99 -10.87
N ILE A 102 4.48 32.15 -9.56
CA ILE A 102 5.13 31.30 -8.55
C ILE A 102 4.49 29.90 -8.46
N ASP A 103 3.16 29.81 -8.60
CA ASP A 103 2.40 28.56 -8.55
C ASP A 103 2.25 27.88 -9.91
N SER A 104 2.40 28.65 -10.98
CA SER A 104 2.43 28.11 -12.32
C SER A 104 3.86 27.67 -12.62
N GLN A 105 4.16 26.39 -12.40
CA GLN A 105 5.32 25.71 -13.01
C GLN A 105 5.27 25.71 -14.56
N LYS A 106 4.51 26.62 -15.18
CA LYS A 106 4.42 26.82 -16.62
C LYS A 106 5.61 27.67 -17.03
N GLU A 107 6.38 27.17 -17.99
CA GLU A 107 7.63 27.74 -18.48
C GLU A 107 7.52 29.13 -19.15
N GLU A 108 6.33 29.74 -19.17
CA GLU A 108 6.02 30.97 -19.89
C GLU A 108 5.91 32.17 -18.93
N GLY A 109 7.06 32.70 -18.54
CA GLY A 109 7.20 34.04 -17.98
C GLY A 109 8.15 34.88 -18.84
N PRO A 110 8.08 36.23 -18.80
CA PRO A 110 8.98 37.07 -19.57
C PRO A 110 10.43 36.86 -19.11
N ALA A 111 11.23 36.27 -20.01
CA ALA A 111 12.67 36.05 -19.87
C ALA A 111 13.42 37.39 -20.04
N PRO A 112 13.41 38.24 -18.99
CA PRO A 112 14.64 38.52 -18.26
C PRO A 112 14.47 38.60 -16.73
N LEU A 113 13.25 38.42 -16.19
CA LEU A 113 12.96 38.69 -14.76
C LEU A 113 12.69 37.44 -13.92
N LEU A 114 12.60 36.26 -14.54
CA LEU A 114 12.30 35.01 -13.85
C LEU A 114 13.57 34.19 -13.65
N TRP A 115 14.08 34.15 -12.41
CA TRP A 115 15.08 33.15 -12.03
C TRP A 115 14.39 31.78 -11.92
N ARG A 116 14.73 30.85 -12.82
CA ARG A 116 14.36 29.45 -12.65
C ARG A 116 15.28 28.83 -11.60
N PHE A 117 14.78 27.86 -10.85
CA PHE A 117 15.59 27.13 -9.87
C PHE A 117 16.85 26.51 -10.53
N SER A 118 16.68 25.91 -11.71
CA SER A 118 17.77 25.34 -12.50
C SER A 118 18.79 26.37 -12.99
N ASP A 119 18.34 27.59 -13.33
CA ASP A 119 19.22 28.67 -13.73
C ASP A 119 20.03 29.18 -12.53
N PHE A 120 19.40 29.29 -11.36
CA PHE A 120 20.10 29.66 -10.13
C PHE A 120 21.17 28.64 -9.74
N LEU A 121 20.90 27.34 -9.88
CA LEU A 121 21.90 26.30 -9.63
C LEU A 121 23.13 26.45 -10.53
N LYS A 122 22.96 26.79 -11.81
CA LYS A 122 24.09 27.05 -12.71
C LYS A 122 24.88 28.28 -12.30
N TRP A 123 24.19 29.37 -11.92
CA TRP A 123 24.84 30.59 -11.44
C TRP A 123 25.53 30.42 -10.10
N ALA A 124 25.03 29.53 -9.23
CA ALA A 124 25.65 29.18 -7.96
C ALA A 124 27.05 28.57 -8.13
N GLU A 125 27.33 27.89 -9.26
CA GLU A 125 28.67 27.36 -9.58
C GLU A 125 29.74 28.47 -9.72
N LEU A 126 29.34 29.73 -9.90
CA LEU A 126 30.25 30.88 -9.88
C LEU A 126 30.86 31.11 -8.50
N CYS A 127 30.16 30.73 -7.42
CA CYS A 127 30.69 30.86 -6.08
C CYS A 127 31.61 29.68 -5.78
N PRO A 128 32.86 29.90 -5.31
CA PRO A 128 33.76 28.81 -4.97
C PRO A 128 33.38 28.06 -3.69
N SER A 129 32.35 28.53 -2.97
CA SER A 129 31.87 27.95 -1.71
C SER A 129 30.34 27.90 -1.69
N GLU A 130 29.77 26.70 -1.84
CA GLU A 130 28.34 26.44 -1.71
C GLU A 130 27.73 26.85 -0.36
N PRO A 131 28.37 26.61 0.82
CA PRO A 131 27.74 27.00 2.08
C PRO A 131 27.56 28.51 2.19
N GLU A 132 28.43 29.33 1.58
CA GLU A 132 28.25 30.80 1.55
C GLU A 132 26.95 31.21 0.86
N ILE A 133 26.51 30.47 -0.15
CA ILE A 133 25.22 30.69 -0.82
C ILE A 133 24.07 30.40 0.14
N GLY A 134 24.12 29.27 0.84
CA GLY A 134 23.14 28.94 1.88
C GLY A 134 23.06 30.02 2.97
N HIS A 135 24.20 30.51 3.45
CA HIS A 135 24.26 31.58 4.45
C HIS A 135 23.71 32.91 3.91
N ALA A 136 24.01 33.26 2.66
CA ALA A 136 23.51 34.47 2.04
C ALA A 136 21.98 34.45 1.88
N LEU A 137 21.41 33.33 1.42
CA LEU A 137 19.97 33.13 1.29
C LEU A 137 19.27 33.18 2.66
N MET A 138 19.81 32.47 3.65
CA MET A 138 19.30 32.51 5.03
C MET A 138 19.34 33.91 5.62
N ARG A 139 20.39 34.68 5.35
CA ARG A 139 20.50 36.06 5.82
C ARG A 139 19.36 36.92 5.26
N LEU A 140 19.01 36.75 3.98
CA LEU A 140 17.88 37.46 3.38
C LEU A 140 16.56 37.13 4.08
N VAL A 141 16.33 35.88 4.48
CA VAL A 141 15.14 35.50 5.25
C VAL A 141 15.14 36.14 6.65
N ILE A 142 16.29 36.14 7.32
CA ILE A 142 16.43 36.68 8.68
C ILE A 142 16.27 38.21 8.69
N THR A 143 16.89 38.91 7.74
CA THR A 143 16.90 40.39 7.70
C THR A 143 15.77 40.98 6.87
N GLY A 144 15.17 40.20 5.99
CA GLY A 144 14.13 40.65 5.07
C GLY A 144 12.83 40.93 5.79
N GLN A 145 12.56 42.19 6.05
CA GLN A 145 11.24 42.66 6.43
C GLN A 145 10.37 42.69 5.15
N GLU A 146 9.13 42.17 5.23
CA GLU A 146 8.13 42.18 4.15
C GLU A 146 8.39 41.24 2.95
N ILE A 147 9.08 40.11 3.16
CA ILE A 147 9.15 39.05 2.14
C ILE A 147 7.85 38.22 2.20
N PRO A 148 7.12 38.01 1.08
CA PRO A 148 5.95 37.12 1.06
C PRO A 148 6.32 35.68 1.43
N HIS A 149 5.43 34.99 2.14
CA HIS A 149 5.67 33.62 2.63
C HIS A 149 6.13 32.64 1.54
N ALA A 150 5.51 32.71 0.35
CA ALA A 150 5.90 31.85 -0.77
C ALA A 150 7.35 32.09 -1.23
N CYS A 151 7.84 33.33 -1.17
CA CYS A 151 9.23 33.66 -1.50
C CYS A 151 10.19 33.17 -0.41
N GLU A 152 9.81 33.36 0.85
CA GLU A 152 10.59 32.91 2.00
C GLU A 152 10.81 31.39 1.98
N VAL A 153 9.77 30.62 1.70
CA VAL A 153 9.83 29.16 1.60
C VAL A 153 10.80 28.70 0.51
N GLU A 154 10.79 29.32 -0.68
CA GLU A 154 11.72 28.96 -1.74
C GLU A 154 13.19 29.27 -1.39
N LEU A 155 13.43 30.38 -0.68
CA LEU A 155 14.77 30.70 -0.15
C LEU A 155 15.22 29.65 0.87
N LEU A 156 14.34 29.22 1.76
CA LEU A 156 14.64 28.16 2.74
C LEU A 156 14.94 26.82 2.05
N ILE A 157 14.16 26.44 1.04
CA ILE A 157 14.38 25.19 0.28
C ILE A 157 15.72 25.22 -0.44
N LEU A 158 16.06 26.34 -1.10
CA LEU A 158 17.37 26.51 -1.75
C LEU A 158 18.51 26.50 -0.75
N SER A 159 18.35 27.18 0.38
CA SER A 159 19.36 27.18 1.45
C SER A 159 19.64 25.75 1.92
N HIS A 160 18.58 24.95 2.12
CA HIS A 160 18.70 23.55 2.49
C HIS A 160 19.44 22.73 1.43
N HIS A 161 19.16 22.95 0.14
CA HIS A 161 19.86 22.28 -0.96
C HIS A 161 21.38 22.50 -0.89
N PHE A 162 21.83 23.74 -0.72
CA PHE A 162 23.27 24.05 -0.62
C PHE A 162 23.91 23.53 0.67
N TYR A 163 23.21 23.57 1.80
CA TYR A 163 23.73 22.96 3.03
C TYR A 163 23.86 21.45 2.93
N LYS A 164 22.90 20.78 2.29
CA LYS A 164 22.94 19.34 2.05
C LYS A 164 24.07 18.96 1.08
N SER A 165 24.22 19.70 -0.02
CA SER A 165 25.29 19.48 -1.01
C SER A 165 26.69 19.67 -0.41
N SER A 166 26.86 20.68 0.43
CA SER A 166 28.13 20.98 1.11
C SER A 166 28.37 20.23 2.44
N ALA A 167 27.43 19.37 2.85
CA ALA A 167 27.44 18.69 4.17
C ALA A 167 27.57 19.64 5.38
N CYS A 168 27.03 20.85 5.27
CA CYS A 168 27.01 21.85 6.35
C CYS A 168 25.89 21.56 7.36
N LEU A 169 26.16 20.72 8.35
CA LEU A 169 25.17 20.31 9.36
C LEU A 169 24.69 21.48 10.23
N ASP A 170 25.61 22.34 10.68
CA ASP A 170 25.28 23.53 11.49
C ASP A 170 24.28 24.44 10.75
N GLY A 171 24.44 24.58 9.42
CA GLY A 171 23.52 25.34 8.58
C GLY A 171 22.12 24.73 8.51
N VAL A 172 22.03 23.39 8.46
CA VAL A 172 20.74 22.68 8.49
C VAL A 172 20.02 22.88 9.81
N ASP A 173 20.72 22.79 10.94
CA ASP A 173 20.12 22.97 12.27
C ASP A 173 19.57 24.39 12.45
N VAL A 174 20.34 25.41 12.05
CA VAL A 174 19.89 26.81 12.07
C VAL A 174 18.70 27.02 11.14
N LEU A 175 18.69 26.38 9.97
CA LEU A 175 17.56 26.43 9.02
C LEU A 175 16.29 25.83 9.60
N VAL A 176 16.37 24.67 10.24
CA VAL A 176 15.22 24.02 10.88
C VAL A 176 14.69 24.87 12.02
N ALA A 177 15.58 25.46 12.84
CA ALA A 177 15.18 26.37 13.91
C ALA A 177 14.48 27.62 13.35
N LEU A 178 15.03 28.23 12.30
CA LEU A 178 14.40 29.38 11.64
C LEU A 178 13.04 29.00 11.06
N ALA A 179 12.95 27.89 10.33
CA ALA A 179 11.70 27.38 9.78
C ALA A 179 10.65 27.19 10.88
N ALA A 180 11.00 26.60 12.03
CA ALA A 180 10.10 26.42 13.16
C ALA A 180 9.53 27.76 13.67
N THR A 181 10.36 28.81 13.78
CA THR A 181 9.88 30.15 14.18
C THR A 181 8.94 30.79 13.15
N ARG A 182 9.11 30.49 11.86
CA ARG A 182 8.31 31.07 10.77
C ARG A 182 6.98 30.33 10.54
N VAL A 183 6.94 29.03 10.86
CA VAL A 183 5.73 28.22 10.77
C VAL A 183 4.58 28.82 11.58
N GLU A 184 4.85 29.38 12.77
CA GLU A 184 3.82 30.04 13.58
C GLU A 184 3.12 31.19 12.83
N ALA A 185 3.89 31.99 12.09
CA ALA A 185 3.34 33.07 11.26
C ALA A 185 2.49 32.50 10.11
N TYR A 186 2.98 31.48 9.40
CA TYR A 186 2.25 30.85 8.29
C TYR A 186 0.93 30.24 8.75
N VAL A 187 0.92 29.61 9.92
CA VAL A 187 -0.31 29.05 10.52
C VAL A 187 -1.29 30.16 10.91
N SER A 188 -0.80 31.27 11.47
CA SER A 188 -1.65 32.40 11.87
C SER A 188 -2.36 33.08 10.69
N GLU A 189 -1.73 33.07 9.51
CA GLU A 189 -2.29 33.61 8.27
C GLU A 189 -3.05 32.57 7.44
N GLY A 190 -2.99 31.28 7.80
CA GLY A 190 -3.67 30.19 7.09
C GLY A 190 -2.95 29.71 5.82
N ASP A 191 -1.67 30.02 5.66
CA ASP A 191 -0.86 29.69 4.49
C ASP A 191 -0.32 28.24 4.53
N PHE A 192 -1.23 27.28 4.61
CA PHE A 192 -0.91 25.85 4.53
C PHE A 192 -0.22 25.41 3.22
N PRO A 193 -0.48 26.03 2.05
CA PRO A 193 0.28 25.71 0.84
C PRO A 193 1.79 25.95 0.99
N CYS A 194 2.20 27.00 1.73
CA CYS A 194 3.59 27.32 2.01
C CYS A 194 4.22 26.27 2.94
N LEU A 195 3.48 25.82 3.97
CA LEU A 195 3.92 24.74 4.86
C LEU A 195 4.12 23.42 4.10
N ALA A 196 3.18 23.05 3.23
CA ALA A 196 3.29 21.86 2.40
C ALA A 196 4.46 21.96 1.43
N ARG A 197 4.70 23.13 0.82
CA ARG A 197 5.84 23.36 -0.07
C ARG A 197 7.18 23.27 0.68
N LEU A 198 7.25 23.83 1.89
CA LEU A 198 8.45 23.80 2.72
C LEU A 198 8.85 22.36 3.08
N ILE A 199 7.90 21.56 3.59
CA ILE A 199 8.22 20.19 3.99
C ILE A 199 8.53 19.27 2.80
N THR A 200 7.78 19.39 1.70
CA THR A 200 8.03 18.60 0.49
C THR A 200 9.32 19.02 -0.22
N GLY A 201 9.69 20.31 -0.16
CA GLY A 201 10.92 20.85 -0.74
C GLY A 201 12.19 20.55 0.05
N VAL A 202 12.14 20.65 1.39
CA VAL A 202 13.28 20.31 2.25
C VAL A 202 13.49 18.79 2.30
N GLY A 203 12.41 18.00 2.35
CA GLY A 203 12.47 16.54 2.33
C GLY A 203 13.08 15.90 3.59
N ASN A 204 13.47 16.68 4.60
CA ASN A 204 13.89 16.19 5.92
C ASN A 204 12.68 15.98 6.83
N PHE A 205 11.90 14.92 6.54
CA PHE A 205 10.65 14.64 7.24
C PHE A 205 10.83 14.31 8.73
N HIS A 206 12.03 13.91 9.15
CA HIS A 206 12.32 13.67 10.56
C HIS A 206 12.38 14.98 11.35
N ALA A 207 13.18 15.95 10.86
CA ALA A 207 13.34 17.25 11.52
C ALA A 207 12.06 18.11 11.43
N LEU A 208 11.29 17.97 10.35
CA LEU A 208 10.08 18.74 10.09
C LEU A 208 8.78 18.00 10.46
N ASN A 209 8.85 16.94 11.27
CA ASN A 209 7.66 16.15 11.63
C ASN A 209 6.56 16.97 12.32
N PHE A 210 6.93 18.05 13.05
CA PHE A 210 5.95 18.94 13.66
C PHE A 210 5.06 19.67 12.62
N ILE A 211 5.62 20.01 11.44
CA ILE A 211 4.86 20.61 10.34
C ILE A 211 3.85 19.61 9.77
N LEU A 212 4.21 18.31 9.68
CA LEU A 212 3.24 17.27 9.32
C LEU A 212 2.09 17.21 10.31
N GLY A 213 2.39 17.26 11.61
CA GLY A 213 1.37 17.29 12.66
C GLY A 213 0.39 18.45 12.47
N ILE A 214 0.89 19.66 12.27
CA ILE A 214 0.08 20.86 12.02
C ILE A 214 -0.81 20.67 10.77
N LEU A 215 -0.25 20.20 9.66
CA LEU A 215 -1.02 20.00 8.42
C LEU A 215 -2.11 18.94 8.59
N ILE A 216 -1.82 17.85 9.31
CA ILE A 216 -2.78 16.78 9.60
C ILE A 216 -3.91 17.28 10.50
N GLU A 217 -3.58 17.97 11.60
CA GLU A 217 -4.56 18.51 12.55
C GLU A 217 -5.49 19.56 11.90
N ASN A 218 -5.01 20.27 10.88
CA ASN A 218 -5.78 21.25 10.11
C ASN A 218 -6.47 20.66 8.85
N GLY A 219 -6.45 19.34 8.66
CA GLY A 219 -7.14 18.68 7.54
C GLY A 219 -6.53 18.95 6.16
N GLN A 220 -5.25 19.33 6.08
CA GLN A 220 -4.55 19.70 4.84
C GLN A 220 -3.76 18.53 4.21
N LEU A 221 -4.18 17.30 4.50
CA LEU A 221 -3.50 16.09 4.04
C LEU A 221 -3.57 15.93 2.51
N ASP A 222 -4.73 16.18 1.90
CA ASP A 222 -4.91 16.15 0.45
C ASP A 222 -3.93 17.09 -0.26
N LEU A 223 -3.81 18.31 0.26
CA LEU A 223 -2.92 19.33 -0.29
C LEU A 223 -1.46 18.89 -0.19
N LEU A 224 -1.05 18.31 0.95
CA LEU A 224 0.30 17.78 1.15
C LEU A 224 0.61 16.69 0.11
N LEU A 225 -0.30 15.74 -0.10
CA LEU A 225 -0.12 14.64 -1.04
C LEU A 225 -0.02 15.15 -2.50
N GLN A 226 -0.90 16.08 -2.89
CA GLN A 226 -0.86 16.70 -4.22
C GLN A 226 0.41 17.51 -4.47
N LYS A 227 0.89 18.27 -3.48
CA LYS A 227 2.13 19.05 -3.61
C LYS A 227 3.35 18.12 -3.71
N TYR A 228 3.33 16.99 -2.99
CA TYR A 228 4.40 16.00 -3.09
C TYR A 228 4.44 15.31 -4.45
N SER A 229 3.30 14.92 -5.02
CA SER A 229 3.28 14.29 -6.35
C SER A 229 3.81 15.24 -7.42
N ALA A 230 3.38 16.51 -7.42
CA ALA A 230 3.90 17.53 -8.33
C ALA A 230 5.42 17.77 -8.17
N ALA A 231 5.93 17.70 -6.94
CA ALA A 231 7.36 17.82 -6.66
C ALA A 231 8.16 16.57 -7.07
N ALA A 232 7.57 15.37 -6.95
CA ALA A 232 8.21 14.11 -7.31
C ALA A 232 8.31 13.91 -8.83
N ASP A 233 7.31 14.37 -9.58
CA ASP A 233 7.30 14.34 -11.05
C ASP A 233 8.38 15.26 -11.66
N THR A 234 8.69 16.37 -10.99
CA THR A 234 9.69 17.35 -11.44
C THR A 234 11.11 16.98 -11.02
N ASN A 235 11.28 16.41 -9.83
CA ASN A 235 12.58 16.09 -9.25
C ASN A 235 12.78 14.58 -9.11
N ALA A 236 12.76 13.83 -10.23
CA ALA A 236 13.06 12.39 -10.35
C ALA A 236 13.15 11.66 -9.00
N GLY A 237 12.03 11.58 -8.28
CA GLY A 237 12.02 11.23 -6.88
C GLY A 237 12.59 9.84 -6.69
N THR A 238 13.68 9.70 -5.93
CA THR A 238 14.23 8.38 -5.63
C THR A 238 13.19 7.56 -4.86
N ALA A 239 13.09 6.26 -5.13
CA ALA A 239 12.15 5.38 -4.43
C ALA A 239 12.31 5.43 -2.90
N GLU A 240 13.51 5.76 -2.42
CA GLU A 240 13.83 6.00 -1.02
C GLU A 240 13.15 7.24 -0.45
N ALA A 241 13.11 8.36 -1.19
CA ALA A 241 12.44 9.58 -0.76
C ALA A 241 10.92 9.37 -0.65
N VAL A 242 10.31 8.67 -1.63
CA VAL A 242 8.88 8.31 -1.61
C VAL A 242 8.58 7.42 -0.42
N ARG A 243 9.42 6.41 -0.16
CA ARG A 243 9.28 5.55 1.01
C ARG A 243 9.42 6.32 2.32
N GLY A 244 10.38 7.24 2.40
CA GLY A 244 10.62 8.08 3.57
C GLY A 244 9.44 9.00 3.88
N PHE A 245 8.91 9.68 2.85
CA PHE A 245 7.73 10.52 2.97
C PHE A 245 6.50 9.72 3.41
N ARG A 246 6.22 8.59 2.74
CA ARG A 246 5.13 7.69 3.09
C ARG A 246 5.20 7.25 4.55
N MET A 247 6.39 6.85 5.02
CA MET A 247 6.56 6.42 6.40
C MET A 247 6.39 7.57 7.40
N ALA A 248 6.87 8.77 7.07
CA ALA A 248 6.67 9.94 7.92
C ALA A 248 5.19 10.26 8.06
N VAL A 249 4.46 10.41 6.95
CA VAL A 249 3.01 10.71 6.95
C VAL A 249 2.22 9.68 7.75
N LEU A 250 2.46 8.37 7.54
CA LEU A 250 1.77 7.32 8.28
C LEU A 250 2.11 7.33 9.78
N THR A 251 3.34 7.68 10.15
CA THR A 251 3.75 7.76 11.55
C THR A 251 3.10 8.97 12.23
N SER A 252 3.07 10.12 11.55
CA SER A 252 2.41 11.33 12.03
C SER A 252 0.90 11.11 12.15
N LEU A 253 0.25 10.50 11.17
CA LEU A 253 -1.19 10.19 11.25
C LEU A 253 -1.52 9.31 12.45
N LYS A 254 -0.72 8.26 12.70
CA LYS A 254 -0.90 7.40 13.89
C LYS A 254 -0.70 8.15 15.20
N HIS A 255 0.12 9.21 15.21
CA HIS A 255 0.42 9.97 16.42
C HIS A 255 -0.64 11.05 16.70
N PHE A 256 -0.94 11.88 15.69
CA PHE A 256 -1.80 13.05 15.83
C PHE A 256 -3.28 12.72 15.62
N ASN A 257 -3.62 11.76 14.76
CA ASN A 257 -5.01 11.43 14.46
C ASN A 257 -5.27 9.93 14.21
N PRO A 258 -5.08 9.05 15.21
CA PRO A 258 -5.17 7.59 15.03
C PRO A 258 -6.58 7.07 14.72
N LYS A 259 -7.63 7.88 14.90
CA LYS A 259 -9.03 7.46 14.72
C LYS A 259 -9.62 7.90 13.38
N ASP A 260 -8.90 8.71 12.62
CA ASP A 260 -9.37 9.21 11.33
C ASP A 260 -9.05 8.20 10.24
N LEU A 261 -10.01 7.30 10.01
CA LEU A 261 -9.89 6.23 9.03
C LEU A 261 -9.92 6.78 7.60
N ASP A 262 -10.58 7.92 7.37
CA ASP A 262 -10.66 8.55 6.04
C ASP A 262 -9.30 9.11 5.64
N ALA A 263 -8.57 9.72 6.58
CA ALA A 263 -7.19 10.15 6.36
C ALA A 263 -6.24 8.97 6.04
N PHE A 264 -6.40 7.83 6.71
CA PHE A 264 -5.64 6.62 6.37
C PHE A 264 -5.99 6.09 4.97
N ALA A 265 -7.28 6.05 4.62
CA ALA A 265 -7.73 5.60 3.31
C ALA A 265 -7.17 6.48 2.18
N MET A 266 -7.17 7.80 2.37
CA MET A 266 -6.58 8.78 1.44
C MET A 266 -5.10 8.50 1.18
N VAL A 267 -4.31 8.26 2.23
CA VAL A 267 -2.88 7.94 2.10
C VAL A 267 -2.66 6.59 1.45
N TYR A 268 -3.42 5.56 1.83
CA TYR A 268 -3.28 4.24 1.23
C TYR A 268 -3.61 4.27 -0.27
N ASN A 269 -4.65 4.99 -0.67
CA ASN A 269 -5.01 5.15 -2.08
C ASN A 269 -3.94 5.95 -2.85
N HIS A 270 -3.39 7.02 -2.26
CA HIS A 270 -2.34 7.82 -2.90
C HIS A 270 -1.07 7.02 -3.19
N PHE A 271 -0.70 6.08 -2.30
CA PHE A 271 0.51 5.26 -2.45
C PHE A 271 0.24 3.83 -2.97
N ASP A 272 -0.97 3.55 -3.48
CA ASP A 272 -1.40 2.22 -3.97
C ASP A 272 -1.17 1.07 -2.96
N MET A 273 -1.44 1.32 -1.68
CA MET A 273 -1.26 0.37 -0.58
C MET A 273 -2.46 -0.57 -0.42
N LYS A 274 -2.67 -1.42 -1.43
CA LYS A 274 -3.88 -2.26 -1.55
C LYS A 274 -4.10 -3.23 -0.38
N HIS A 275 -3.04 -3.80 0.19
CA HIS A 275 -3.16 -4.69 1.34
C HIS A 275 -3.69 -3.96 2.57
N GLU A 276 -3.20 -2.74 2.81
CA GLU A 276 -3.58 -1.89 3.93
C GLU A 276 -4.98 -1.30 3.73
N THR A 277 -5.34 -0.88 2.50
CA THR A 277 -6.71 -0.47 2.16
C THR A 277 -7.71 -1.59 2.46
N ALA A 278 -7.44 -2.81 2.00
CA ALA A 278 -8.35 -3.94 2.23
C ALA A 278 -8.47 -4.30 3.72
N ALA A 279 -7.36 -4.27 4.47
CA ALA A 279 -7.38 -4.51 5.92
C ALA A 279 -8.13 -3.41 6.70
N LEU A 280 -8.03 -2.16 6.26
CA LEU A 280 -8.79 -1.04 6.81
C LEU A 280 -10.29 -1.23 6.60
N LEU A 281 -10.69 -1.60 5.38
CA LEU A 281 -12.09 -1.90 5.04
C LEU A 281 -12.64 -3.07 5.89
N GLU A 282 -11.87 -4.14 6.11
CA GLU A 282 -12.27 -5.25 7.01
C GLU A 282 -12.45 -4.78 8.46
N SER A 283 -11.60 -3.87 8.93
CA SER A 283 -11.71 -3.28 10.27
C SER A 283 -12.95 -2.39 10.38
N GLN A 284 -13.24 -1.57 9.37
CA GLN A 284 -14.44 -0.75 9.30
C GLN A 284 -15.70 -1.62 9.25
N ALA A 285 -15.69 -2.68 8.44
CA ALA A 285 -16.78 -3.65 8.38
C ALA A 285 -17.07 -4.27 9.76
N SER A 286 -16.01 -4.68 10.47
CA SER A 286 -16.13 -5.23 11.82
C SER A 286 -16.68 -4.20 12.80
N GLN A 287 -16.22 -2.95 12.73
CA GLN A 287 -16.68 -1.86 13.57
C GLN A 287 -18.15 -1.50 13.32
N SER A 288 -18.62 -1.45 12.07
CA SER A 288 -20.03 -1.22 11.77
C SER A 288 -20.91 -2.37 12.27
N SER A 289 -20.47 -3.63 12.14
CA SER A 289 -21.16 -4.77 12.76
C SER A 289 -21.21 -4.66 14.29
N ASP A 290 -20.12 -4.22 14.93
CA ASP A 290 -20.06 -3.90 16.37
C ASP A 290 -21.08 -2.86 16.81
N GLN A 291 -21.32 -1.83 16.01
CA GLN A 291 -22.29 -0.79 16.31
C GLN A 291 -23.72 -1.35 16.29
N TRP A 292 -24.06 -2.17 15.30
CA TRP A 292 -25.38 -2.81 15.23
C TRP A 292 -25.69 -3.63 16.49
N PHE A 293 -24.71 -4.39 17.00
CA PHE A 293 -24.88 -5.18 18.22
C PHE A 293 -25.12 -4.35 19.48
N ARG A 294 -24.71 -3.08 19.49
CA ARG A 294 -24.91 -2.16 20.62
C ARG A 294 -26.24 -1.40 20.50
N ARG A 295 -26.87 -1.36 19.34
CA ARG A 295 -28.18 -0.72 19.16
C ARG A 295 -29.25 -1.45 19.98
N TYR A 296 -30.18 -0.67 20.52
CA TYR A 296 -31.35 -1.20 21.22
C TYR A 296 -32.41 -1.70 20.23
N ASP A 297 -32.62 -0.94 19.15
CA ASP A 297 -33.50 -1.30 18.05
C ASP A 297 -32.73 -2.13 17.01
N LYS A 298 -33.07 -3.43 16.93
CA LYS A 298 -32.45 -4.38 16.00
C LYS A 298 -33.17 -4.48 14.67
N ASP A 299 -34.27 -3.77 14.48
CA ASP A 299 -35.01 -3.77 13.21
C ASP A 299 -34.31 -2.89 12.16
N GLN A 300 -33.41 -2.00 12.60
CA GLN A 300 -32.59 -1.16 11.73
C GLN A 300 -31.31 -1.87 11.31
N ASN A 301 -31.18 -2.15 10.01
CA ASN A 301 -30.07 -2.91 9.43
C ASN A 301 -29.01 -2.04 8.73
N GLU A 302 -29.05 -0.71 8.88
CA GLU A 302 -28.13 0.21 8.19
C GLU A 302 -26.65 -0.12 8.45
N ASP A 303 -26.29 -0.33 9.72
CA ASP A 303 -24.95 -0.72 10.16
C ASP A 303 -24.49 -2.06 9.55
N LEU A 304 -25.41 -3.02 9.41
CA LEU A 304 -25.13 -4.32 8.80
C LEU A 304 -24.98 -4.20 7.27
N LEU A 305 -25.80 -3.37 6.62
CA LEU A 305 -25.68 -3.09 5.20
C LEU A 305 -24.35 -2.40 4.89
N GLU A 306 -23.93 -1.47 5.74
CA GLU A 306 -22.62 -0.83 5.64
C GLU A 306 -21.48 -1.81 5.89
N SER A 307 -21.57 -2.64 6.93
CA SER A 307 -20.61 -3.71 7.19
C SER A 307 -20.45 -4.65 5.99
N MET A 308 -21.57 -5.05 5.38
CA MET A 308 -21.58 -5.88 4.18
C MET A 308 -20.91 -5.16 2.99
N ARG A 309 -21.20 -3.87 2.78
CA ARG A 309 -20.57 -3.06 1.72
C ARG A 309 -19.04 -3.04 1.87
N TYR A 310 -18.53 -2.75 3.07
CA TYR A 310 -17.09 -2.72 3.32
C TYR A 310 -16.41 -4.08 3.08
N PHE A 311 -17.05 -5.20 3.45
CA PHE A 311 -16.50 -6.52 3.12
C PHE A 311 -16.47 -6.82 1.62
N ILE A 312 -17.47 -6.36 0.85
CA ILE A 312 -17.49 -6.50 -0.60
C ILE A 312 -16.35 -5.68 -1.22
N GLU A 313 -16.21 -4.41 -0.84
CA GLU A 313 -15.12 -3.54 -1.29
C GLU A 313 -13.74 -4.12 -0.93
N ALA A 314 -13.58 -4.66 0.28
CA ALA A 314 -12.35 -5.35 0.68
C ALA A 314 -12.05 -6.56 -0.21
N ALA A 315 -13.06 -7.36 -0.57
CA ALA A 315 -12.91 -8.51 -1.45
C ALA A 315 -12.48 -8.10 -2.86
N GLU A 316 -13.03 -7.00 -3.40
CA GLU A 316 -12.64 -6.43 -4.69
C GLU A 316 -11.17 -5.99 -4.69
N VAL A 317 -10.73 -5.29 -3.64
CA VAL A 317 -9.33 -4.88 -3.49
C VAL A 317 -8.41 -6.10 -3.37
N TYR A 318 -8.77 -7.11 -2.54
CA TYR A 318 -7.97 -8.34 -2.42
C TYR A 318 -7.90 -9.15 -3.72
N SER A 319 -8.98 -9.15 -4.51
CA SER A 319 -9.01 -9.78 -5.84
C SER A 319 -8.00 -9.13 -6.79
N SER A 320 -7.84 -7.81 -6.71
CA SER A 320 -6.88 -7.07 -7.55
C SER A 320 -5.40 -7.38 -7.27
N ILE A 321 -5.09 -8.04 -6.15
CA ILE A 321 -3.72 -8.40 -5.72
C ILE A 321 -3.52 -9.92 -5.58
N ASP A 322 -4.38 -10.73 -6.21
CA ASP A 322 -4.32 -12.20 -6.20
C ASP A 322 -4.29 -12.83 -4.78
N ALA A 323 -4.89 -12.14 -3.80
CA ALA A 323 -4.98 -12.61 -2.42
C ALA A 323 -6.20 -13.52 -2.23
N GLY A 324 -6.30 -14.60 -3.01
CA GLY A 324 -7.51 -15.41 -3.15
C GLY A 324 -8.09 -15.98 -1.83
N ASN A 325 -7.25 -16.31 -0.84
CA ASN A 325 -7.74 -16.73 0.48
C ASN A 325 -8.43 -15.60 1.24
N LYS A 326 -7.89 -14.38 1.16
CA LYS A 326 -8.49 -13.20 1.81
C LYS A 326 -9.74 -12.74 1.08
N THR A 327 -9.75 -12.77 -0.27
CA THR A 327 -10.95 -12.52 -1.08
C THR A 327 -12.09 -13.45 -0.67
N ARG A 328 -11.82 -14.77 -0.59
CA ARG A 328 -12.83 -15.74 -0.14
C ARG A 328 -13.31 -15.46 1.28
N GLY A 329 -12.40 -15.13 2.19
CA GLY A 329 -12.74 -14.76 3.57
C GLY A 329 -13.67 -13.56 3.63
N ALA A 330 -13.35 -12.47 2.92
CA ALA A 330 -14.16 -11.26 2.88
C ALA A 330 -15.55 -11.52 2.24
N CYS A 331 -15.62 -12.28 1.14
CA CYS A 331 -16.91 -12.70 0.55
C CYS A 331 -17.75 -13.55 1.50
N ALA A 332 -17.12 -14.46 2.26
CA ALA A 332 -17.81 -15.28 3.24
C ALA A 332 -18.34 -14.43 4.41
N GLN A 333 -17.57 -13.44 4.87
CA GLN A 333 -18.05 -12.48 5.89
C GLN A 333 -19.23 -11.65 5.39
N ALA A 334 -19.16 -11.10 4.17
CA ALA A 334 -20.30 -10.40 3.56
C ALA A 334 -21.55 -11.29 3.46
N SER A 335 -21.36 -12.56 3.07
CA SER A 335 -22.44 -13.53 2.99
C SER A 335 -23.04 -13.84 4.38
N LEU A 336 -22.20 -13.93 5.41
CA LEU A 336 -22.64 -14.15 6.79
C LEU A 336 -23.44 -12.96 7.33
N VAL A 337 -23.03 -11.73 7.00
CA VAL A 337 -23.82 -10.52 7.32
C VAL A 337 -25.17 -10.55 6.62
N SER A 338 -25.23 -10.99 5.37
CA SER A 338 -26.49 -11.14 4.64
C SER A 338 -27.44 -12.15 5.29
N LEU A 339 -26.91 -13.24 5.88
CA LEU A 339 -27.72 -14.20 6.64
C LEU A 339 -28.28 -13.57 7.91
N GLN A 340 -27.49 -12.75 8.61
CA GLN A 340 -27.95 -12.04 9.80
C GLN A 340 -29.12 -11.08 9.50
N ILE A 341 -29.07 -10.40 8.35
CA ILE A 341 -30.14 -9.50 7.91
C ILE A 341 -31.40 -10.28 7.53
N ARG A 342 -31.25 -11.40 6.82
CA ARG A 342 -32.37 -12.22 6.32
C ARG A 342 -33.06 -13.04 7.41
N MET A 343 -32.32 -13.43 8.44
CA MET A 343 -32.78 -14.31 9.52
C MET A 343 -32.39 -13.74 10.89
N PRO A 344 -33.09 -12.67 11.35
CA PRO A 344 -32.72 -11.94 12.57
C PRO A 344 -32.90 -12.74 13.86
N ASP A 345 -33.76 -13.75 13.86
CA ASP A 345 -34.05 -14.60 15.03
C ASP A 345 -32.84 -15.42 15.50
N SER A 346 -31.91 -15.69 14.57
CA SER A 346 -30.68 -16.44 14.83
C SER A 346 -29.47 -15.51 14.90
N LYS A 347 -28.53 -15.84 15.79
CA LYS A 347 -27.26 -15.13 15.89
C LYS A 347 -26.23 -15.78 14.98
N TRP A 348 -25.90 -15.11 13.87
CA TRP A 348 -24.95 -15.59 12.87
C TRP A 348 -23.55 -14.99 13.04
N LEU A 349 -23.49 -13.74 13.47
CA LEU A 349 -22.24 -12.97 13.58
C LEU A 349 -21.60 -13.12 14.98
N LYS A 350 -20.27 -13.04 15.01
CA LYS A 350 -19.42 -13.03 16.23
C LYS A 350 -19.68 -14.19 17.18
N LEU A 351 -19.72 -15.38 16.63
CA LEU A 351 -19.77 -16.60 17.42
C LEU A 351 -18.36 -17.00 17.84
N SER A 352 -18.25 -17.62 19.01
CA SER A 352 -17.05 -18.40 19.36
C SER A 352 -16.94 -19.58 18.40
N GLU A 353 -15.72 -20.11 18.23
CA GLU A 353 -15.49 -21.30 17.41
C GLU A 353 -16.43 -22.48 17.78
N THR A 354 -16.68 -22.69 19.08
CA THR A 354 -17.62 -23.70 19.58
C THR A 354 -19.07 -23.44 19.18
N ASN A 355 -19.53 -22.19 19.23
CA ASN A 355 -20.89 -21.83 18.85
C ASN A 355 -21.05 -21.82 17.32
N ALA A 356 -20.01 -21.45 16.57
CA ALA A 356 -19.98 -21.53 15.12
C ALA A 356 -20.05 -22.98 14.63
N ARG A 357 -19.32 -23.91 15.25
CA ARG A 357 -19.43 -25.35 14.99
C ARG A 357 -20.83 -25.88 15.26
N ARG A 358 -21.45 -25.47 16.37
CA ARG A 358 -22.83 -25.87 16.69
C ARG A 358 -23.81 -25.35 15.64
N LEU A 359 -23.71 -24.05 15.32
CA LEU A 359 -24.54 -23.43 14.30
C LEU A 359 -24.38 -24.13 12.95
N LEU A 360 -23.14 -24.49 12.56
CA LEU A 360 -22.84 -25.22 11.33
C LEU A 360 -23.59 -26.56 11.24
N VAL A 361 -23.61 -27.35 12.33
CA VAL A 361 -24.29 -28.64 12.38
C VAL A 361 -25.82 -28.48 12.38
N GLU A 362 -26.34 -27.42 13.00
CA GLU A 362 -27.78 -27.16 13.10
C GLU A 362 -28.44 -26.76 11.76
N GLN A 363 -27.65 -26.31 10.76
CA GLN A 363 -28.18 -25.82 9.49
C GLN A 363 -28.74 -26.94 8.63
N SER A 364 -29.99 -26.81 8.16
CA SER A 364 -30.63 -27.79 7.27
C SER A 364 -30.31 -27.59 5.78
N ARG A 365 -29.83 -26.40 5.39
CA ARG A 365 -29.51 -26.05 4.00
C ARG A 365 -27.99 -26.00 3.82
N PHE A 366 -27.49 -26.62 2.75
CA PHE A 366 -26.05 -26.67 2.50
C PHE A 366 -25.45 -25.29 2.27
N GLN A 367 -26.14 -24.39 1.55
CA GLN A 367 -25.62 -23.05 1.28
C GLN A 367 -25.40 -22.23 2.57
N GLU A 368 -26.29 -22.34 3.55
CA GLU A 368 -26.17 -21.65 4.84
C GLU A 368 -25.04 -22.26 5.67
N ALA A 369 -24.93 -23.60 5.68
CA ALA A 369 -23.81 -24.29 6.30
C ALA A 369 -22.46 -23.90 5.66
N LEU A 370 -22.39 -23.77 4.34
CA LEU A 370 -21.19 -23.40 3.61
C LEU A 370 -20.73 -21.99 3.98
N ILE A 371 -21.66 -21.02 4.03
CA ILE A 371 -21.35 -19.64 4.45
C ILE A 371 -20.76 -19.62 5.86
N VAL A 372 -21.36 -20.36 6.82
CA VAL A 372 -20.83 -20.47 8.19
C VAL A 372 -19.44 -21.11 8.19
N ALA A 373 -19.25 -22.19 7.42
CA ALA A 373 -17.97 -22.89 7.35
C ALA A 373 -16.85 -22.00 6.78
N GLU A 374 -17.14 -21.22 5.74
CA GLU A 374 -16.17 -20.34 5.11
C GLU A 374 -15.88 -19.10 5.97
N ALA A 375 -16.90 -18.46 6.55
CA ALA A 375 -16.73 -17.24 7.33
C ALA A 375 -15.96 -17.48 8.64
N TYR A 376 -16.16 -18.63 9.28
CA TYR A 376 -15.47 -19.00 10.53
C TYR A 376 -14.22 -19.86 10.32
N GLY A 377 -13.80 -20.12 9.08
CA GLY A 377 -12.62 -20.96 8.80
C GLY A 377 -12.79 -22.44 9.18
N LEU A 378 -14.02 -22.93 9.26
CA LEU A 378 -14.39 -24.31 9.58
C LEU A 378 -14.57 -25.19 8.32
N ASN A 379 -14.18 -24.71 7.13
CA ASN A 379 -14.29 -25.45 5.88
C ASN A 379 -13.20 -26.56 5.75
N GLN A 380 -13.15 -27.46 6.73
CA GLN A 380 -12.24 -28.59 6.82
C GLN A 380 -13.01 -29.92 6.73
N PRO A 381 -12.43 -30.99 6.14
CA PRO A 381 -13.14 -32.26 5.95
C PRO A 381 -13.69 -32.89 7.24
N SER A 382 -12.99 -32.73 8.36
CA SER A 382 -13.40 -33.27 9.67
C SER A 382 -14.63 -32.58 10.24
N GLU A 383 -14.77 -31.27 10.03
CA GLU A 383 -15.94 -30.50 10.48
C GLU A 383 -17.19 -30.94 9.69
N TRP A 384 -17.05 -31.13 8.37
CA TRP A 384 -18.12 -31.61 7.51
C TRP A 384 -18.55 -33.05 7.80
N ALA A 385 -17.68 -33.90 8.36
CA ALA A 385 -18.06 -35.25 8.78
C ALA A 385 -19.17 -35.23 9.85
N LEU A 386 -19.10 -34.31 10.81
CA LEU A 386 -20.11 -34.16 11.86
C LEU A 386 -21.42 -33.60 11.31
N VAL A 387 -21.34 -32.63 10.40
CA VAL A 387 -22.53 -32.05 9.73
C VAL A 387 -23.27 -33.12 8.94
N LEU A 388 -22.55 -33.87 8.11
CA LEU A 388 -23.14 -34.96 7.33
C LEU A 388 -23.73 -36.06 8.23
N TRP A 389 -23.07 -36.38 9.34
CA TRP A 389 -23.59 -37.34 10.32
C TRP A 389 -24.93 -36.91 10.92
N ASP A 390 -25.04 -35.67 11.40
CA ASP A 390 -26.31 -35.14 11.94
C ASP A 390 -27.42 -35.13 10.89
N HIS A 391 -27.10 -34.75 9.64
CA HIS A 391 -28.04 -34.78 8.54
C HIS A 391 -28.50 -36.19 8.19
N MET A 392 -27.65 -37.20 8.34
CA MET A 392 -28.03 -38.60 8.09
C MET A 392 -29.05 -39.13 9.09
N LEU A 393 -29.15 -38.52 10.28
CA LEU A 393 -30.19 -38.80 11.27
C LEU A 393 -31.54 -38.15 10.92
N LYS A 394 -31.56 -37.23 9.93
CA LYS A 394 -32.73 -36.47 9.46
C LYS A 394 -33.09 -36.85 8.02
N PRO A 395 -33.81 -37.98 7.80
CA PRO A 395 -33.95 -38.61 6.48
C PRO A 395 -34.61 -37.76 5.39
N GLU A 396 -35.45 -36.79 5.76
CA GLU A 396 -36.17 -35.94 4.81
C GLU A 396 -35.24 -34.93 4.10
N LEU A 397 -34.12 -34.55 4.72
CA LEU A 397 -33.25 -33.47 4.27
C LEU A 397 -31.89 -33.98 3.73
N THR A 398 -31.51 -35.21 4.06
CA THR A 398 -30.18 -35.74 3.74
C THR A 398 -29.90 -35.81 2.23
N GLU A 399 -30.86 -36.28 1.42
CA GLU A 399 -30.60 -36.53 -0.01
C GLU A 399 -30.32 -35.23 -0.79
N VAL A 400 -31.06 -34.16 -0.47
CA VAL A 400 -30.91 -32.82 -1.08
C VAL A 400 -29.61 -32.18 -0.61
N PHE A 401 -29.37 -32.16 0.70
CA PHE A 401 -28.15 -31.59 1.29
C PHE A 401 -26.88 -32.21 0.69
N VAL A 402 -26.82 -33.55 0.61
CA VAL A 402 -25.66 -34.25 0.07
C VAL A 402 -25.52 -34.02 -1.45
N ALA A 403 -26.63 -33.79 -2.18
CA ALA A 403 -26.57 -33.43 -3.61
C ALA A 403 -25.94 -32.06 -3.83
N GLU A 404 -26.37 -31.05 -3.06
CA GLU A 404 -25.79 -29.71 -3.08
C GLU A 404 -24.32 -29.73 -2.63
N PHE A 405 -24.02 -30.47 -1.55
CA PHE A 405 -22.65 -30.63 -1.05
C PHE A 405 -21.70 -31.12 -2.13
N VAL A 406 -22.04 -32.21 -2.82
CA VAL A 406 -21.16 -32.84 -3.82
C VAL A 406 -21.01 -31.99 -5.09
N ALA A 407 -21.95 -31.07 -5.36
CA ALA A 407 -21.85 -30.14 -6.48
C ALA A 407 -20.80 -29.04 -6.24
N VAL A 408 -20.51 -28.71 -4.98
CA VAL A 408 -19.60 -27.61 -4.61
C VAL A 408 -18.30 -28.10 -3.98
N LEU A 409 -18.37 -29.09 -3.09
CA LEU A 409 -17.23 -29.62 -2.33
C LEU A 409 -16.99 -31.11 -2.61
N PRO A 410 -15.72 -31.55 -2.68
CA PRO A 410 -15.41 -32.97 -2.89
C PRO A 410 -15.66 -33.79 -1.63
N LEU A 411 -16.18 -35.01 -1.81
CA LEU A 411 -16.23 -36.02 -0.74
C LEU A 411 -14.82 -36.58 -0.49
N GLN A 412 -14.11 -35.97 0.45
CA GLN A 412 -12.76 -36.38 0.83
C GLN A 412 -12.75 -37.77 1.51
N PRO A 413 -11.78 -38.65 1.21
CA PRO A 413 -11.70 -39.98 1.81
C PRO A 413 -11.63 -39.96 3.34
N SER A 414 -10.91 -39.00 3.94
CA SER A 414 -10.77 -38.87 5.40
C SER A 414 -12.13 -38.68 6.10
N MET A 415 -12.94 -37.76 5.59
CA MET A 415 -14.30 -37.48 6.04
C MET A 415 -15.21 -38.72 5.90
N LEU A 416 -15.13 -39.42 4.78
CA LEU A 416 -15.93 -40.62 4.57
C LEU A 416 -15.57 -41.75 5.54
N VAL A 417 -14.28 -41.93 5.82
CA VAL A 417 -13.82 -42.94 6.78
C VAL A 417 -14.28 -42.59 8.20
N GLU A 418 -14.27 -41.31 8.58
CA GLU A 418 -14.85 -40.84 9.85
C GLU A 418 -16.35 -41.13 9.94
N LEU A 419 -17.11 -40.82 8.90
CA LEU A 419 -18.54 -41.17 8.81
C LEU A 419 -18.78 -42.68 8.95
N ALA A 420 -17.94 -43.52 8.34
CA ALA A 420 -18.03 -44.97 8.48
C ALA A 420 -17.77 -45.44 9.92
N ARG A 421 -16.85 -44.77 10.65
CA ARG A 421 -16.60 -45.05 12.07
C ARG A 421 -17.77 -44.60 12.94
N PHE A 422 -18.35 -43.42 12.69
CA PHE A 422 -19.55 -42.95 13.39
C PHE A 422 -20.72 -43.92 13.18
N TYR A 423 -20.94 -44.35 11.93
CA TYR A 423 -21.96 -45.35 11.60
C TYR A 423 -21.75 -46.66 12.39
N ARG A 424 -20.53 -47.21 12.37
CA ARG A 424 -20.21 -48.45 13.11
C ARG A 424 -20.43 -48.29 14.61
N ALA A 425 -19.97 -47.17 15.19
CA ALA A 425 -20.12 -46.90 16.62
C ALA A 425 -21.59 -46.81 17.01
N GLU A 426 -22.42 -46.14 16.21
CA GLU A 426 -23.85 -46.00 16.47
C GLU A 426 -24.59 -47.33 16.35
N VAL A 427 -24.27 -48.12 15.31
CA VAL A 427 -24.84 -49.46 15.11
C VAL A 427 -24.38 -50.43 16.20
N ALA A 428 -23.14 -50.35 16.67
CA ALA A 428 -22.65 -51.17 17.78
C ALA A 428 -23.32 -50.78 19.12
N ALA A 429 -23.42 -49.48 19.40
CA ALA A 429 -24.02 -48.97 20.63
C ALA A 429 -25.53 -49.30 20.73
N ARG A 430 -26.25 -49.29 19.61
CA ARG A 430 -27.70 -49.53 19.57
C ARG A 430 -28.10 -50.92 19.09
N GLY A 431 -27.20 -51.68 18.48
CA GLY A 431 -27.42 -53.05 18.00
C GLY A 431 -27.68 -54.05 19.14
N ASP A 432 -27.06 -53.82 20.31
CA ASP A 432 -27.33 -54.58 21.53
C ASP A 432 -28.67 -54.20 22.20
N GLN A 433 -29.27 -53.06 21.83
CA GLN A 433 -30.55 -52.59 22.39
C GLN A 433 -31.79 -53.11 21.64
N SER A 434 -31.65 -54.18 20.85
CA SER A 434 -32.80 -54.88 20.25
C SER A 434 -33.76 -55.51 21.28
N GLN A 435 -33.51 -55.39 22.60
CA GLN A 435 -34.39 -55.84 23.67
C GLN A 435 -34.98 -54.75 24.59
N PHE A 436 -34.63 -53.46 24.48
CA PHE A 436 -35.17 -52.43 25.38
C PHE A 436 -35.80 -51.26 24.62
N SER A 437 -37.08 -51.42 24.30
CA SER A 437 -37.94 -50.40 23.69
C SER A 437 -38.60 -49.43 24.67
N VAL A 438 -38.11 -49.27 25.92
CA VAL A 438 -38.97 -48.63 26.96
C VAL A 438 -38.38 -47.45 27.74
N TRP A 439 -37.08 -47.17 27.79
CA TRP A 439 -36.62 -46.06 28.65
C TRP A 439 -35.53 -45.23 28.00
N LEU A 440 -35.93 -44.14 27.33
CA LEU A 440 -35.27 -42.83 27.41
C LEU A 440 -36.29 -41.76 27.00
N THR A 441 -36.62 -40.92 27.97
CA THR A 441 -37.51 -39.77 27.91
C THR A 441 -36.93 -38.67 27.02
N GLY A 442 -37.76 -38.12 26.11
CA GLY A 442 -37.61 -36.79 25.53
C GLY A 442 -36.65 -36.65 24.33
N GLY A 443 -37.02 -37.18 23.16
CA GLY A 443 -36.33 -36.91 21.87
C GLY A 443 -35.97 -38.13 21.03
N GLY A 444 -36.67 -39.26 21.19
CA GLY A 444 -36.33 -40.53 20.52
C GLY A 444 -36.41 -40.46 19.00
N LEU A 445 -35.32 -40.88 18.34
CA LEU A 445 -35.29 -41.15 16.89
C LEU A 445 -36.37 -42.18 16.51
N PRO A 446 -36.98 -42.09 15.30
CA PRO A 446 -38.07 -42.97 14.89
C PRO A 446 -37.72 -44.46 14.97
N ALA A 447 -38.71 -45.33 15.19
CA ALA A 447 -38.53 -46.79 15.24
C ALA A 447 -37.83 -47.40 14.00
N GLU A 448 -37.80 -46.66 12.89
CA GLU A 448 -37.14 -47.04 11.62
C GLU A 448 -35.77 -46.37 11.39
N TRP A 449 -35.18 -45.73 12.41
CA TRP A 449 -33.91 -44.99 12.29
C TRP A 449 -32.80 -45.81 11.61
N ALA A 450 -32.70 -47.11 11.89
CA ALA A 450 -31.70 -47.99 11.31
C ALA A 450 -31.89 -48.18 9.79
N LYS A 451 -33.15 -48.23 9.32
CA LYS A 451 -33.47 -48.32 7.88
C LYS A 451 -33.09 -47.03 7.16
N TYR A 452 -33.41 -45.88 7.77
CA TYR A 452 -33.10 -44.56 7.21
C TYR A 452 -31.60 -44.30 7.17
N LEU A 453 -30.91 -44.53 8.28
CA LEU A 453 -29.45 -44.36 8.38
C LEU A 453 -28.74 -45.30 7.38
N GLY A 454 -29.18 -46.56 7.28
CA GLY A 454 -28.67 -47.52 6.30
C GLY A 454 -28.92 -47.09 4.85
N ARG A 455 -30.09 -46.50 4.54
CA ARG A 455 -30.40 -45.94 3.22
C ARG A 455 -29.50 -44.77 2.89
N SER A 456 -29.35 -43.81 3.81
CA SER A 456 -28.48 -42.63 3.64
C SER A 456 -27.03 -43.02 3.43
N PHE A 457 -26.51 -43.99 4.20
CA PHE A 457 -25.14 -44.48 4.02
C PHE A 457 -24.96 -45.23 2.69
N ARG A 458 -25.93 -46.02 2.23
CA ARG A 458 -25.90 -46.63 0.88
C ARG A 458 -25.88 -45.57 -0.23
N CYS A 459 -26.65 -44.50 -0.09
CA CYS A 459 -26.62 -43.39 -1.04
C CYS A 459 -25.22 -42.75 -1.11
N LEU A 460 -24.57 -42.57 0.04
CA LEU A 460 -23.20 -42.07 0.12
C LEU A 460 -22.20 -43.04 -0.55
N LEU A 461 -22.27 -44.35 -0.25
CA LEU A 461 -21.42 -45.37 -0.88
C LEU A 461 -21.56 -45.41 -2.41
N LYS A 462 -22.78 -45.26 -2.93
CA LYS A 462 -23.05 -45.20 -4.38
C LYS A 462 -22.36 -43.98 -5.03
N ARG A 463 -22.28 -42.86 -4.31
CA ARG A 463 -21.63 -41.61 -4.80
C ARG A 463 -20.10 -41.68 -4.73
N THR A 464 -19.52 -42.50 -3.85
CA THR A 464 -18.08 -42.75 -3.82
C THR A 464 -17.63 -43.52 -5.07
N ARG A 465 -17.00 -42.85 -6.05
CA ARG A 465 -16.61 -43.49 -7.33
C ARG A 465 -15.44 -44.48 -7.21
N ASP A 466 -14.51 -44.23 -6.29
CA ASP A 466 -13.37 -45.12 -6.06
C ASP A 466 -13.84 -46.44 -5.42
N LEU A 467 -13.69 -47.53 -6.15
CA LEU A 467 -14.09 -48.88 -5.74
C LEU A 467 -13.31 -49.38 -4.52
N ARG A 468 -12.03 -49.02 -4.36
CA ARG A 468 -11.22 -49.45 -3.21
C ARG A 468 -11.67 -48.71 -1.95
N LEU A 469 -11.90 -47.41 -2.06
CA LEU A 469 -12.45 -46.61 -0.97
C LEU A 469 -13.86 -47.09 -0.60
N ARG A 470 -14.74 -47.33 -1.58
CA ARG A 470 -16.09 -47.86 -1.34
C ARG A 470 -16.06 -49.21 -0.60
N LEU A 471 -15.17 -50.12 -0.99
CA LEU A 471 -14.95 -51.40 -0.30
C LEU A 471 -14.48 -51.18 1.14
N GLN A 472 -13.50 -50.30 1.36
CA GLN A 472 -13.00 -49.95 2.68
C GLN A 472 -14.10 -49.38 3.57
N LEU A 473 -14.89 -48.42 3.07
CA LEU A 473 -15.99 -47.80 3.80
C LEU A 473 -17.07 -48.81 4.20
N ALA A 474 -17.49 -49.68 3.27
CA ALA A 474 -18.47 -50.72 3.54
C ALA A 474 -17.97 -51.74 4.59
N THR A 475 -16.67 -52.07 4.55
CA THR A 475 -16.00 -52.95 5.52
C THR A 475 -15.90 -52.30 6.90
N VAL A 476 -15.63 -51.00 6.95
CA VAL A 476 -15.54 -50.23 8.21
C VAL A 476 -16.91 -49.99 8.83
N ALA A 477 -17.94 -49.69 8.03
CA ALA A 477 -19.28 -49.42 8.54
C ALA A 477 -20.00 -50.68 9.05
N THR A 478 -19.67 -51.87 8.53
CA THR A 478 -20.34 -53.17 8.76
C THR A 478 -21.81 -53.19 8.29
N GLY A 479 -22.36 -54.37 7.97
CA GLY A 479 -23.76 -54.52 7.55
C GLY A 479 -24.08 -54.25 6.07
N PHE A 480 -23.07 -54.08 5.21
CA PHE A 480 -23.20 -53.85 3.77
C PHE A 480 -22.53 -54.95 2.93
N THR A 481 -22.80 -56.22 3.23
CA THR A 481 -22.19 -57.38 2.53
C THR A 481 -22.48 -57.39 1.03
N ASP A 482 -23.68 -56.97 0.63
CA ASP A 482 -24.08 -56.79 -0.76
C ASP A 482 -23.15 -55.82 -1.51
N VAL A 483 -22.76 -54.71 -0.88
CA VAL A 483 -21.85 -53.71 -1.45
C VAL A 483 -20.41 -54.23 -1.47
N ILE A 484 -20.00 -54.96 -0.42
CA ILE A 484 -18.66 -55.58 -0.32
C ILE A 484 -18.48 -56.61 -1.45
N ASP A 485 -19.42 -57.54 -1.61
CA ASP A 485 -19.38 -58.58 -2.64
C ASP A 485 -19.39 -57.96 -4.04
N ALA A 486 -20.21 -56.94 -4.28
CA ALA A 486 -20.23 -56.22 -5.54
C ALA A 486 -18.88 -55.53 -5.83
N CYS A 487 -18.26 -54.90 -4.82
CA CYS A 487 -16.94 -54.27 -4.98
C CYS A 487 -15.83 -55.31 -5.18
N MET A 488 -15.84 -56.44 -4.46
CA MET A 488 -14.85 -57.51 -4.63
C MET A 488 -14.93 -58.16 -6.01
N LYS A 489 -16.15 -58.42 -6.51
CA LYS A 489 -16.38 -58.91 -7.88
C LYS A 489 -15.84 -57.95 -8.93
N MET A 490 -16.09 -56.65 -8.79
CA MET A 490 -15.61 -55.64 -9.73
C MET A 490 -14.10 -55.39 -9.65
N LEU A 491 -13.48 -55.61 -8.49
CA LEU A 491 -12.04 -55.48 -8.29
C LEU A 491 -11.26 -56.77 -8.62
N ASP A 492 -11.96 -57.84 -8.99
CA ASP A 492 -11.41 -59.18 -9.25
C ASP A 492 -10.47 -59.67 -8.14
N LYS A 493 -10.83 -59.36 -6.88
CA LYS A 493 -10.06 -59.80 -5.72
C LYS A 493 -10.45 -61.23 -5.36
N VAL A 494 -9.47 -62.12 -5.42
CA VAL A 494 -9.55 -63.45 -4.84
C VAL A 494 -9.65 -63.30 -3.31
N PRO A 495 -10.64 -63.92 -2.62
CA PRO A 495 -10.76 -63.81 -1.18
C PRO A 495 -9.48 -64.29 -0.48
N ASP A 496 -9.09 -63.67 0.63
CA ASP A 496 -7.84 -64.01 1.36
C ASP A 496 -7.77 -65.48 1.80
N ASN A 497 -8.89 -66.21 1.74
CA ASN A 497 -9.01 -67.64 2.04
C ASN A 497 -8.75 -68.56 0.83
N ALA A 498 -8.60 -68.03 -0.38
CA ALA A 498 -8.31 -68.82 -1.57
C ALA A 498 -6.80 -69.03 -1.71
N ARG A 499 -6.37 -70.28 -1.49
CA ARG A 499 -4.97 -70.71 -1.66
C ARG A 499 -4.52 -70.48 -3.12
N PRO A 500 -3.22 -70.19 -3.38
CA PRO A 500 -2.73 -69.98 -4.73
C PRO A 500 -2.94 -71.23 -5.59
N LEU A 501 -3.44 -71.07 -6.81
CA LEU A 501 -3.46 -72.13 -7.82
C LEU A 501 -2.02 -72.48 -8.21
N VAL A 502 -1.47 -73.55 -7.62
CA VAL A 502 -0.15 -74.08 -7.97
C VAL A 502 -0.27 -74.85 -9.28
N LEU A 503 0.10 -74.22 -10.39
CA LEU A 503 0.23 -74.87 -11.69
C LEU A 503 1.65 -75.45 -11.83
N ARG A 504 1.77 -76.79 -11.96
CA ARG A 504 3.04 -77.45 -12.24
C ARG A 504 3.25 -77.55 -13.76
N LYS A 505 4.42 -77.11 -14.25
CA LYS A 505 4.78 -77.14 -15.67
C LYS A 505 5.01 -78.59 -16.14
N GLY A 506 4.15 -79.10 -17.03
CA GLY A 506 4.34 -80.38 -17.72
C GLY A 506 5.30 -80.25 -18.91
N HIS A 507 6.11 -81.28 -19.18
CA HIS A 507 6.99 -81.34 -20.34
C HIS A 507 6.15 -81.48 -21.62
N GLY A 508 5.86 -80.35 -22.27
CA GLY A 508 5.02 -80.29 -23.47
C GLY A 508 4.14 -79.04 -23.60
N GLY A 509 4.16 -78.11 -22.64
CA GLY A 509 3.53 -76.79 -22.81
C GLY A 509 2.00 -76.72 -22.63
N ALA A 510 1.34 -77.79 -22.19
CA ALA A 510 -0.06 -77.76 -21.75
C ALA A 510 -0.16 -77.82 -20.22
N TYR A 511 -0.98 -76.95 -19.62
CA TYR A 511 -1.31 -76.96 -18.19
C TYR A 511 -2.58 -77.79 -17.96
N LEU A 512 -2.55 -78.71 -17.00
CA LEU A 512 -3.73 -79.46 -16.54
C LEU A 512 -4.03 -79.11 -15.07
N PRO A 513 -5.31 -78.93 -14.70
CA PRO A 513 -5.70 -78.67 -13.32
C PRO A 513 -5.57 -79.95 -12.48
N LEU A 514 -5.01 -79.83 -11.27
CA LEU A 514 -5.08 -80.87 -10.25
C LEU A 514 -6.46 -80.77 -9.58
N MET A 515 -7.19 -81.89 -9.50
CA MET A 515 -8.35 -82.02 -8.60
C MET A 515 -7.95 -81.79 -7.14
#